data_AF-A0A9P1M302-F1
#
_entry.id   AF-A0A9P1M302-F1
#
_cell.length_a   1.000
_cell.length_b   1.000
_cell.length_c   1.000
_cell.angle_alpha   90.00
_cell.angle_beta   90.00
_cell.angle_gamma   90.00
#
_symmetry.space_group_name_H-M   'P 1'
#
loop_
_entity.id
_entity.type
_entity.pdbx_description
1 polymer ?
#
loop_
_entity_poly.entity_id
_entity_poly.type
_entity_poly.pdbx_seq_one_letter_code
_entity_poly.pdbx_strand_id
1 'polypeptide(L)'
;MNEGNGGAKPPQGESGHVSRVRRLVQSRGFNGFIALLVFVDGWTICLDADARARALATPAWAQIVSIFCLVLYTFELALKLAVGFGLWGQKLNLFIILTGYLEIILSLSANPSVLLSVLRAVRCVRIIKLLASLRDAGLSSLTQLENIMLLCMKDLFWSSCLCFLIMTSFAYLFVEIINPLYQSTDVDFPVCERCHRATSSIMDANLFLFQTVVVGDNWGEVALPVINNFPGSAALLIGAYLTIVFGLLNLIIAVVVNSFQNIQQGEEADELEADETSLQKIFQEIDVQGDGKLNYENFLEGAAKNPDFKGRLGLLNIKQDDLRDLFQRMDVDGKQLINAQQFSRVLRSYNRHGKYDIVRCILRQEDLAVAIDTGFSRLTDRMDNLSYKGSGC
;
A
#
# COMPACT_ATOMS: atom_id res chain seq x y z
N MET A 1 8.46 -10.03 -4.00
CA MET A 1 9.13 -10.59 -2.79
C MET A 1 8.25 -11.65 -2.14
N ASN A 2 8.33 -12.87 -2.68
CA ASN A 2 7.84 -14.06 -2.00
C ASN A 2 8.61 -14.18 -0.67
N GLU A 3 7.95 -13.98 0.47
CA GLU A 3 8.37 -14.58 1.73
C GLU A 3 8.22 -16.10 1.55
N GLY A 4 9.20 -16.66 0.86
CA GLY A 4 9.42 -18.08 0.79
C GLY A 4 9.38 -18.60 2.21
N ASN A 5 8.57 -19.64 2.36
CA ASN A 5 8.47 -20.57 3.46
C ASN A 5 9.87 -21.13 3.81
N GLY A 6 10.73 -20.26 4.35
CA GLY A 6 12.07 -20.52 4.78
C GLY A 6 11.97 -21.28 6.07
N GLY A 7 11.76 -22.60 5.95
CA GLY A 7 12.04 -23.53 7.03
C GLY A 7 13.46 -23.27 7.51
N ALA A 8 13.57 -22.52 8.60
CA ALA A 8 14.84 -22.25 9.26
C ALA A 8 15.50 -23.62 9.51
N LYS A 9 16.64 -23.85 8.86
CA LYS A 9 17.47 -25.04 9.09
C LYS A 9 17.62 -25.18 10.61
N PRO A 10 17.27 -26.34 11.21
CA PRO A 10 17.36 -26.49 12.65
C PRO A 10 18.81 -26.21 13.07
N PRO A 11 19.04 -25.39 14.11
CA PRO A 11 20.38 -25.19 14.62
C PRO A 11 20.98 -26.57 14.96
N GLN A 12 22.17 -26.84 14.41
CA GLN A 12 22.87 -28.11 14.61
C GLN A 12 23.13 -28.30 16.11
N GLY A 13 22.38 -29.20 16.74
CA GLY A 13 22.43 -29.46 18.19
C GLY A 13 21.09 -29.40 18.95
N GLU A 14 19.93 -29.20 18.30
CA GLU A 14 18.64 -29.20 19.00
C GLU A 14 18.26 -30.56 19.58
N SER A 15 17.91 -30.58 20.88
CA SER A 15 17.38 -31.76 21.55
C SER A 15 16.07 -32.22 20.90
N GLY A 16 15.83 -33.53 20.84
CA GLY A 16 14.67 -34.11 20.14
C GLY A 16 13.29 -33.63 20.65
N HIS A 17 13.23 -33.02 21.83
CA HIS A 17 12.02 -32.43 22.38
C HIS A 17 11.74 -31.04 21.78
N VAL A 18 12.77 -30.21 21.56
CA VAL A 18 12.65 -28.87 20.96
C VAL A 18 12.16 -28.96 19.52
N SER A 19 12.65 -29.95 18.76
CA SER A 19 12.22 -30.15 17.36
C SER A 19 10.76 -30.61 17.24
N ARG A 20 10.24 -31.38 18.21
CA ARG A 20 8.81 -31.76 18.27
C ARG A 20 7.92 -30.58 18.60
N VAL A 21 8.31 -29.77 19.58
CA VAL A 21 7.56 -28.55 19.96
C VAL A 21 7.57 -27.54 18.81
N ARG A 22 8.70 -27.37 18.11
CA ARG A 22 8.79 -26.52 16.92
C ARG A 22 7.79 -26.95 15.84
N ARG A 23 7.71 -28.25 15.55
CA ARG A 23 6.78 -28.80 14.57
C ARG A 23 5.31 -28.58 14.96
N LEU A 24 5.00 -28.66 16.26
CA LEU A 24 3.66 -28.39 16.76
C LEU A 24 3.27 -26.92 16.59
N VAL A 25 4.13 -26.00 17.02
CA VAL A 25 3.89 -24.54 16.97
C VAL A 25 3.78 -24.05 15.52
N GLN A 26 4.51 -24.66 14.58
CA GLN A 26 4.43 -24.32 13.15
C GLN A 26 3.29 -25.03 12.42
N SER A 27 2.51 -25.89 13.08
CA SER A 27 1.45 -26.64 12.41
C SER A 27 0.26 -25.73 12.08
N ARG A 28 -0.32 -25.91 10.89
CA ARG A 28 -1.54 -25.18 10.48
C ARG A 28 -2.70 -25.39 11.45
N GLY A 29 -2.82 -26.59 12.03
CA GLY A 29 -3.82 -26.90 13.04
C GLY A 29 -3.66 -26.07 14.32
N PHE A 30 -2.42 -25.92 14.82
CA PHE A 30 -2.13 -25.09 15.98
C PHE A 30 -2.43 -23.61 15.71
N ASN A 31 -1.96 -23.07 14.57
CA ASN A 31 -2.24 -21.67 14.22
C ASN A 31 -3.75 -21.41 14.00
N GLY A 32 -4.48 -22.34 13.38
CA GLY A 32 -5.93 -22.25 13.23
C GLY A 32 -6.67 -22.30 14.56
N PHE A 33 -6.21 -23.12 15.51
CA PHE A 33 -6.76 -23.15 16.87
C PHE A 33 -6.52 -21.84 17.63
N ILE A 34 -5.31 -21.27 17.55
CA ILE A 34 -5.02 -19.96 18.15
C ILE A 34 -5.89 -18.86 17.52
N ALA A 35 -6.08 -18.88 16.19
CA ALA A 35 -6.96 -17.93 15.51
C ALA A 35 -8.41 -18.02 16.00
N LEU A 36 -8.93 -19.23 16.20
CA LEU A 36 -10.26 -19.45 16.77
C LEU A 36 -10.36 -18.90 18.20
N LEU A 37 -9.34 -19.10 19.05
CA LEU A 37 -9.32 -18.54 20.40
C LEU A 37 -9.34 -17.01 20.40
N VAL A 38 -8.58 -16.38 19.50
CA VAL A 38 -8.57 -14.92 19.35
C VAL A 38 -9.92 -14.40 18.89
N PHE A 39 -10.60 -15.13 17.99
CA PHE A 39 -11.96 -14.79 17.58
C PHE A 39 -12.95 -14.86 18.75
N VAL A 40 -12.90 -15.93 19.53
CA VAL A 40 -13.76 -16.10 20.72
C VAL A 40 -13.48 -15.03 21.77
N ASP A 41 -12.22 -14.71 22.06
CA ASP A 41 -11.86 -13.64 22.99
C ASP A 41 -12.37 -12.27 22.49
N GLY A 42 -12.19 -11.98 21.20
CA GLY A 42 -12.75 -10.78 20.55
C GLY A 42 -14.26 -10.67 20.70
N TRP A 43 -14.99 -11.78 20.49
CA TRP A 43 -16.43 -11.83 20.71
C TRP A 43 -16.81 -11.53 22.17
N THR A 44 -16.09 -12.09 23.15
CA THR A 44 -16.34 -11.79 24.57
C THR A 44 -16.06 -10.33 24.93
N ILE A 45 -15.06 -9.70 24.30
CA ILE A 45 -14.75 -8.27 24.49
C ILE A 45 -15.91 -7.40 24.00
N CYS A 46 -16.51 -7.74 22.85
CA CYS A 46 -17.69 -7.04 22.33
C CYS A 46 -18.88 -7.16 23.28
N LEU A 47 -19.20 -8.37 23.75
CA LEU A 47 -20.28 -8.59 24.72
C LEU A 47 -20.06 -7.81 26.02
N ASP A 48 -18.81 -7.77 26.49
CA ASP A 48 -18.42 -7.06 27.70
C ASP A 48 -18.50 -5.53 27.51
N ALA A 49 -18.20 -5.02 26.31
CA ALA A 49 -18.41 -3.62 25.95
C ALA A 49 -19.91 -3.25 25.91
N ASP A 50 -20.75 -4.08 25.27
CA ASP A 50 -22.20 -3.86 25.16
C ASP A 50 -22.89 -3.91 26.53
N ALA A 51 -22.55 -4.89 27.36
CA ALA A 51 -23.11 -5.01 28.70
C ALA A 51 -22.80 -3.75 29.53
N ARG A 52 -21.55 -3.25 29.47
CA ARG A 52 -21.17 -2.01 30.15
C ARG A 52 -21.88 -0.77 29.59
N ALA A 53 -22.03 -0.66 28.27
CA ALA A 53 -22.75 0.45 27.65
C ALA A 53 -24.21 0.52 28.13
N ARG A 54 -24.80 -0.64 28.44
CA ARG A 54 -26.15 -0.76 29.02
C ARG A 54 -26.18 -0.74 30.56
N ALA A 55 -25.05 -0.48 31.21
CA ALA A 55 -24.88 -0.55 32.68
C ALA A 55 -25.27 -1.91 33.29
N LEU A 56 -25.16 -2.99 32.53
CA LEU A 56 -25.40 -4.37 32.96
C LEU A 56 -24.11 -5.02 33.46
N ALA A 57 -24.25 -5.94 34.41
CA ALA A 57 -23.14 -6.80 34.82
C ALA A 57 -22.74 -7.72 33.67
N THR A 58 -21.44 -7.91 33.49
CA THR A 58 -20.95 -8.72 32.37
C THR A 58 -21.12 -10.20 32.71
N PRO A 59 -21.54 -11.06 31.75
CA PRO A 59 -21.82 -12.45 32.05
C PRO A 59 -20.59 -13.16 32.60
N ALA A 60 -20.73 -13.86 33.73
CA ALA A 60 -19.61 -14.53 34.40
C ALA A 60 -18.88 -15.54 33.49
N TRP A 61 -19.63 -16.25 32.64
CA TRP A 61 -19.04 -17.17 31.66
C TRP A 61 -18.12 -16.45 30.67
N ALA A 62 -18.44 -15.22 30.24
CA ALA A 62 -17.64 -14.46 29.29
C ALA A 62 -16.32 -14.00 29.92
N GLN A 63 -16.34 -13.61 31.19
CA GLN A 63 -15.13 -13.29 31.94
C GLN A 63 -14.22 -14.51 32.09
N ILE A 64 -14.79 -15.67 32.42
CA ILE A 64 -14.05 -16.93 32.56
C ILE A 64 -13.40 -17.30 31.22
N VAL A 65 -14.14 -17.21 30.12
CA VAL A 65 -13.62 -17.49 28.77
C VAL A 65 -12.47 -16.54 28.41
N SER A 66 -12.59 -15.23 28.69
CA SER A 66 -11.51 -14.28 28.38
C SER A 66 -10.24 -14.54 29.21
N ILE A 67 -10.38 -14.89 30.51
CA ILE A 67 -9.24 -15.30 31.35
C ILE A 67 -8.60 -16.58 30.82
N PHE A 68 -9.42 -17.56 30.41
CA PHE A 68 -8.93 -18.80 29.83
C PHE A 68 -8.15 -18.54 28.53
N CYS A 69 -8.65 -17.69 27.64
CA CYS A 69 -7.93 -17.26 26.44
C CYS A 69 -6.58 -16.59 26.79
N LEU A 70 -6.54 -15.71 27.79
CA LEU A 70 -5.30 -15.06 28.25
C LEU A 70 -4.26 -16.09 28.72
N VAL A 71 -4.68 -17.09 29.50
CA VAL A 71 -3.79 -18.18 29.96
C VAL A 71 -3.24 -18.97 28.78
N LEU A 72 -4.09 -19.28 27.78
CA LEU A 72 -3.64 -19.99 26.58
C LEU A 72 -2.67 -19.15 25.74
N TYR A 73 -2.83 -17.83 25.65
CA TYR A 73 -1.86 -16.95 25.00
C TYR A 73 -0.52 -16.94 25.73
N THR A 74 -0.53 -16.93 27.06
CA THR A 74 0.70 -17.03 27.87
C THR A 74 1.42 -18.35 27.58
N PHE A 75 0.69 -19.45 27.46
CA PHE A 75 1.25 -20.75 27.11
C PHE A 75 1.79 -20.77 25.66
N GLU A 76 1.05 -20.22 24.70
CA GLU A 76 1.48 -20.06 23.30
C GLU A 76 2.82 -19.30 23.22
N LEU A 77 2.93 -18.15 23.92
CA LEU A 77 4.15 -17.35 23.95
C LEU A 77 5.30 -18.12 24.59
N ALA A 78 5.06 -18.83 25.70
CA ALA A 78 6.07 -19.64 26.36
C ALA A 78 6.63 -20.74 25.44
N LEU A 79 5.75 -21.43 24.69
CA LEU A 79 6.17 -22.44 23.71
C LEU A 79 6.99 -21.83 22.57
N LYS A 80 6.58 -20.66 22.04
CA LYS A 80 7.34 -19.95 21.00
C LYS A 80 8.73 -19.57 21.49
N LEU A 81 8.84 -19.01 22.70
CA LEU A 81 10.13 -18.65 23.30
C LEU A 81 11.02 -19.87 23.59
N ALA A 82 10.45 -20.97 24.08
CA ALA A 82 11.18 -22.21 24.37
C ALA A 82 11.82 -22.85 23.12
N VAL A 83 11.25 -22.61 21.94
CA VAL A 83 11.74 -23.09 20.64
C VAL A 83 12.78 -22.14 20.00
N GLY A 84 13.04 -21.01 20.63
CA GLY A 84 13.99 -20.01 20.15
C GLY A 84 13.41 -18.99 19.18
N PHE A 85 12.08 -18.80 19.13
CA PHE A 85 11.53 -17.63 18.44
C PHE A 85 11.96 -16.36 19.19
N GLY A 86 12.55 -15.40 18.47
CA GLY A 86 13.03 -14.16 19.06
C GLY A 86 11.90 -13.33 19.66
N LEU A 87 12.16 -12.73 20.84
CA LEU A 87 11.25 -11.81 21.53
C LEU A 87 10.77 -10.65 20.63
N TRP A 88 11.60 -10.23 19.68
CA TRP A 88 11.30 -9.13 18.77
C TRP A 88 10.12 -9.44 17.84
N GLY A 89 9.97 -10.69 17.41
CA GLY A 89 8.82 -11.16 16.61
C GLY A 89 7.56 -11.43 17.44
N GLN A 90 7.66 -11.39 18.78
CA GLN A 90 6.56 -11.70 19.71
C GLN A 90 6.13 -10.51 20.56
N LYS A 91 6.57 -9.28 20.24
CA LYS A 91 6.27 -8.06 21.02
C LYS A 91 4.78 -7.80 21.19
N LEU A 92 3.99 -8.00 20.12
CA LEU A 92 2.54 -7.78 20.16
C LEU A 92 1.86 -8.79 21.10
N ASN A 93 2.28 -10.06 21.05
CA ASN A 93 1.81 -11.10 21.97
C ASN A 93 2.19 -10.78 23.42
N LEU A 94 3.44 -10.36 23.65
CA LEU A 94 3.93 -9.94 24.97
C LEU A 94 3.14 -8.74 25.51
N PHE A 95 2.89 -7.73 24.68
CA PHE A 95 2.11 -6.54 25.06
C PHE A 95 0.67 -6.88 25.44
N ILE A 96 0.00 -7.73 24.65
CA ILE A 96 -1.36 -8.19 24.94
C ILE A 96 -1.43 -8.95 26.26
N ILE A 97 -0.46 -9.81 26.52
CA ILE A 97 -0.42 -10.61 27.76
C ILE A 97 -0.17 -9.70 28.97
N LEU A 98 0.81 -8.79 28.87
CA LEU A 98 1.13 -7.84 29.94
C LEU A 98 -0.05 -6.93 30.28
N THR A 99 -0.71 -6.36 29.27
CA THR A 99 -1.88 -5.49 29.47
C THR A 99 -3.07 -6.27 30.04
N GLY A 100 -3.27 -7.54 29.63
CA GLY A 100 -4.28 -8.42 30.20
C GLY A 100 -4.06 -8.74 31.69
N TYR A 101 -2.84 -9.09 32.08
CA TYR A 101 -2.53 -9.33 33.50
C TYR A 101 -2.57 -8.06 34.33
N LEU A 102 -2.08 -6.94 33.80
CA LEU A 102 -2.14 -5.64 34.46
C LEU A 102 -3.58 -5.24 34.79
N GLU A 103 -4.50 -5.50 33.86
CA GLU A 103 -5.91 -5.22 34.08
C GLU A 103 -6.53 -6.12 35.14
N ILE A 104 -6.20 -7.42 35.18
CA ILE A 104 -6.67 -8.32 36.25
C ILE A 104 -6.16 -7.81 37.60
N ILE A 105 -4.87 -7.49 37.72
CA ILE A 105 -4.28 -6.97 38.96
C ILE A 105 -4.97 -5.68 39.39
N LEU A 106 -5.20 -4.76 38.45
CA LEU A 106 -5.80 -3.47 38.75
C LEU A 106 -7.31 -3.59 39.06
N SER A 107 -8.00 -4.59 38.51
CA SER A 107 -9.40 -4.88 38.83
C SER A 107 -9.59 -5.42 40.26
N LEU A 108 -8.55 -6.01 40.85
CA LEU A 108 -8.53 -6.43 42.26
C LEU A 108 -8.31 -5.24 43.20
N SER A 109 -7.68 -4.17 42.72
CA SER A 109 -7.61 -2.92 43.46
C SER A 109 -8.96 -2.19 43.34
N ALA A 110 -9.69 -2.05 44.44
CA ALA A 110 -11.09 -1.59 44.48
C ALA A 110 -11.33 -0.12 44.03
N ASN A 111 -10.34 0.54 43.41
CA ASN A 111 -10.41 1.92 42.97
C ASN A 111 -10.59 2.00 41.45
N PRO A 112 -11.79 2.37 40.95
CA PRO A 112 -11.99 2.64 39.54
C PRO A 112 -11.16 3.86 39.12
N SER A 113 -10.00 3.62 38.51
CA SER A 113 -9.12 4.67 37.99
C SER A 113 -9.32 4.88 36.50
N VAL A 114 -8.99 6.08 35.99
CA VAL A 114 -8.93 6.39 34.55
C VAL A 114 -8.09 5.35 33.80
N LEU A 115 -7.06 4.81 34.46
CA LEU A 115 -6.22 3.74 33.95
C LEU A 115 -7.00 2.47 33.60
N LEU A 116 -8.02 2.08 34.37
CA LEU A 116 -8.87 0.94 34.03
C LEU A 116 -9.70 1.17 32.77
N SER A 117 -10.15 2.40 32.52
CA SER A 117 -10.88 2.74 31.28
C SER A 117 -9.95 2.70 30.06
N VAL A 118 -8.71 3.17 30.22
CA VAL A 118 -7.68 3.09 29.16
C VAL A 118 -7.29 1.63 28.90
N LEU A 119 -7.03 0.83 29.92
CA LEU A 119 -6.70 -0.60 29.77
C LEU A 119 -7.82 -1.39 29.08
N ARG A 120 -9.09 -1.07 29.42
CA ARG A 120 -10.26 -1.60 28.71
C ARG A 120 -10.25 -1.26 27.23
N ALA A 121 -9.93 -0.02 26.85
CA ALA A 121 -9.81 0.37 25.45
C ALA A 121 -8.63 -0.33 24.74
N VAL A 122 -7.51 -0.55 25.45
CA VAL A 122 -6.34 -1.28 24.92
C VAL A 122 -6.66 -2.74 24.60
N ARG A 123 -7.73 -3.34 25.17
CA ARG A 123 -8.20 -4.67 24.77
C ARG A 123 -8.52 -4.77 23.27
N CYS A 124 -8.86 -3.67 22.61
CA CYS A 124 -9.07 -3.65 21.15
C CYS A 124 -7.82 -4.07 20.36
N VAL A 125 -6.61 -3.96 20.92
CA VAL A 125 -5.38 -4.47 20.30
C VAL A 125 -5.44 -5.99 20.11
N ARG A 126 -6.23 -6.71 20.89
CA ARG A 126 -6.46 -8.16 20.70
C ARG A 126 -7.22 -8.46 19.41
N ILE A 127 -8.03 -7.52 18.92
CA ILE A 127 -8.66 -7.61 17.59
C ILE A 127 -7.60 -7.51 16.50
N ILE A 128 -6.56 -6.70 16.69
CA ILE A 128 -5.42 -6.63 15.76
C ILE A 128 -4.66 -7.96 15.75
N LYS A 129 -4.54 -8.65 16.90
CA LYS A 129 -3.98 -10.02 16.95
C LYS A 129 -4.76 -11.00 16.09
N LEU A 130 -6.07 -10.82 15.91
CA LEU A 130 -6.88 -11.68 15.03
C LEU A 130 -6.35 -11.63 13.59
N LEU A 131 -6.08 -10.43 13.07
CA LEU A 131 -5.52 -10.25 11.73
C LEU A 131 -4.17 -10.96 11.60
N ALA A 132 -3.29 -10.79 12.60
CA ALA A 132 -1.99 -11.46 12.64
C ALA A 132 -2.12 -13.00 12.73
N SER A 133 -3.06 -13.51 13.52
CA SER A 133 -3.26 -14.96 13.70
C SER A 133 -3.89 -15.61 12.46
N LEU A 134 -4.75 -14.89 11.73
CA LEU A 134 -5.32 -15.34 10.47
C LEU A 134 -4.24 -15.40 9.36
N ARG A 135 -3.32 -14.43 9.36
CA ARG A 135 -2.09 -14.48 8.55
C ARG A 135 -1.29 -15.75 8.83
N ASP A 136 -0.99 -16.04 10.09
CA ASP A 136 -0.20 -17.22 10.50
C ASP A 136 -0.92 -18.56 10.20
N ALA A 137 -2.25 -18.55 10.13
CA ALA A 137 -3.06 -19.72 9.75
C ALA A 137 -2.97 -20.06 8.25
N GLY A 138 -2.32 -19.22 7.43
CA GLY A 138 -2.09 -19.47 6.01
C GLY A 138 -3.15 -18.87 5.09
N LEU A 139 -3.92 -17.90 5.56
CA LEU A 139 -4.80 -17.09 4.71
C LEU A 139 -3.97 -16.02 3.98
N SER A 140 -3.20 -16.45 2.98
CA SER A 140 -2.31 -15.59 2.19
C SER A 140 -3.02 -14.42 1.50
N SER A 141 -4.32 -14.54 1.22
CA SER A 141 -5.12 -13.44 0.68
C SER A 141 -5.23 -12.26 1.65
N LEU A 142 -5.24 -12.51 2.96
CA LEU A 142 -5.31 -11.44 3.96
C LEU A 142 -3.98 -10.71 4.11
N THR A 143 -2.85 -11.40 3.94
CA THR A 143 -1.52 -10.78 4.04
C THR A 143 -1.25 -9.86 2.86
N GLN A 144 -1.73 -10.23 1.68
CA GLN A 144 -1.67 -9.36 0.49
C GLN A 144 -2.51 -8.10 0.69
N LEU A 145 -3.74 -8.24 1.20
CA LEU A 145 -4.59 -7.09 1.51
C LEU A 145 -4.01 -6.21 2.62
N GLU A 146 -3.42 -6.78 3.67
CA GLU A 146 -2.74 -6.05 4.75
C GLU A 146 -1.57 -5.23 4.21
N ASN A 147 -0.72 -5.84 3.38
CA ASN A 147 0.42 -5.14 2.79
C ASN A 147 -0.04 -3.98 1.90
N ILE A 148 -1.02 -4.21 1.02
CA ILE A 148 -1.59 -3.17 0.15
C ILE A 148 -2.21 -2.05 1.00
N MET A 149 -2.93 -2.40 2.06
CA MET A 149 -3.52 -1.43 2.98
C MET A 149 -2.44 -0.58 3.65
N LEU A 150 -1.39 -1.19 4.20
CA LEU A 150 -0.30 -0.48 4.89
C LEU A 150 0.48 0.45 3.94
N LEU A 151 0.71 0.02 2.70
CA LEU A 151 1.29 0.84 1.64
C LEU A 151 0.44 2.08 1.38
N CYS A 152 -0.89 1.92 1.25
CA CYS A 152 -1.82 3.03 1.06
C CYS A 152 -1.97 3.93 2.30
N MET A 153 -1.85 3.37 3.51
CA MET A 153 -2.00 4.12 4.76
C MET A 153 -0.96 5.25 4.89
N LYS A 154 0.29 5.03 4.45
CA LYS A 154 1.34 6.06 4.57
C LYS A 154 0.97 7.32 3.79
N ASP A 155 0.57 7.16 2.54
CA ASP A 155 0.26 8.30 1.66
C ASP A 155 -1.08 8.93 2.03
N LEU A 156 -2.08 8.12 2.40
CA LEU A 156 -3.33 8.58 3.00
C LEU A 156 -3.08 9.46 4.23
N PHE A 157 -2.17 9.04 5.11
CA PHE A 157 -1.84 9.79 6.32
C PHE A 157 -1.26 11.17 5.98
N TRP A 158 -0.26 11.24 5.10
CA TRP A 158 0.36 12.51 4.73
C TRP A 158 -0.59 13.45 4.01
N SER A 159 -1.38 12.92 3.07
CA SER A 159 -2.38 13.72 2.36
C SER A 159 -3.52 14.15 3.28
N SER A 160 -3.92 13.32 4.26
CA SER A 160 -4.89 13.71 5.30
C SER A 160 -4.33 14.80 6.22
N CYS A 161 -3.05 14.73 6.60
CA CYS A 161 -2.39 15.78 7.39
C CYS A 161 -2.36 17.11 6.63
N LEU A 162 -2.03 17.08 5.33
CA LEU A 162 -2.07 18.26 4.47
C LEU A 162 -3.48 18.85 4.38
N CYS A 163 -4.50 18.01 4.16
CA CYS A 163 -5.90 18.43 4.13
C CYS A 163 -6.33 19.06 5.46
N PHE A 164 -5.97 18.44 6.59
CA PHE A 164 -6.26 18.97 7.92
C PHE A 164 -5.59 20.33 8.18
N LEU A 165 -4.37 20.54 7.69
CA LEU A 165 -3.66 21.83 7.80
C LEU A 165 -4.37 22.93 6.99
N ILE A 166 -4.82 22.62 5.77
CA ILE A 166 -5.59 23.56 4.94
C ILE A 166 -6.93 23.89 5.61
N MET A 167 -7.66 22.88 6.11
CA MET A 167 -8.90 23.08 6.86
C MET A 167 -8.68 23.97 8.09
N THR A 168 -7.61 23.72 8.85
CA THR A 168 -7.30 24.52 10.05
C THR A 168 -6.99 25.98 9.71
N SER A 169 -6.40 26.23 8.54
CA SER A 169 -6.12 27.58 8.05
C SER A 169 -7.43 28.35 7.75
N PHE A 170 -8.40 27.70 7.10
CA PHE A 170 -9.74 28.28 6.92
C PHE A 170 -10.53 28.37 8.23
N ALA A 171 -10.38 27.40 9.14
CA ALA A 171 -11.01 27.41 10.44
C ALA A 171 -10.60 28.64 11.27
N TYR A 172 -9.32 29.03 11.22
CA TYR A 172 -8.87 30.29 11.80
C TYR A 172 -9.61 31.50 11.23
N LEU A 173 -9.71 31.60 9.89
CA LEU A 173 -10.45 32.69 9.23
C LEU A 173 -11.94 32.67 9.58
N PHE A 174 -12.54 31.50 9.73
CA PHE A 174 -13.94 31.36 10.13
C PHE A 174 -14.18 31.84 11.56
N VAL A 175 -13.27 31.55 12.48
CA VAL A 175 -13.36 32.04 13.87
C VAL A 175 -13.21 33.56 13.90
N GLU A 176 -12.28 34.14 13.13
CA GLU A 176 -12.02 35.57 13.19
C GLU A 176 -13.06 36.40 12.42
N ILE A 177 -13.53 35.91 11.26
CA ILE A 177 -14.34 36.70 10.32
C ILE A 177 -15.81 36.26 10.33
N ILE A 178 -16.09 34.96 10.36
CA ILE A 178 -17.45 34.42 10.21
C ILE A 178 -18.18 34.31 11.56
N ASN A 179 -17.48 33.92 12.63
CA ASN A 179 -18.09 33.76 13.95
C ASN A 179 -18.77 35.04 14.47
N PRO A 180 -18.19 36.25 14.35
CA PRO A 180 -18.90 37.46 14.72
C PRO A 180 -20.22 37.66 13.95
N LEU A 181 -20.29 37.21 12.69
CA LEU A 181 -21.51 37.28 11.87
C LEU A 181 -22.57 36.28 12.36
N TYR A 182 -22.17 35.06 12.74
CA TYR A 182 -23.08 34.08 13.34
C TYR A 182 -23.66 34.49 14.70
N GLN A 183 -22.96 35.38 15.42
CA GLN A 183 -23.42 35.92 16.69
C GLN A 183 -24.26 37.20 16.53
N SER A 184 -24.37 37.74 15.32
CA SER A 184 -25.21 38.91 15.07
C SER A 184 -26.70 38.56 15.17
N THR A 185 -27.50 39.49 15.68
CA THR A 185 -28.96 39.34 15.82
C THR A 185 -29.68 39.28 14.46
N ASP A 186 -29.01 39.64 13.38
CA ASP A 186 -29.57 39.71 12.03
C ASP A 186 -29.66 38.32 11.37
N VAL A 187 -29.02 37.29 11.93
CA VAL A 187 -28.99 35.94 11.35
C VAL A 187 -29.93 35.02 12.11
N ASP A 188 -31.02 34.64 11.47
CA ASP A 188 -31.94 33.61 11.96
C ASP A 188 -31.59 32.26 11.34
N PHE A 189 -31.33 31.27 12.19
CA PHE A 189 -31.06 29.90 11.75
C PHE A 189 -32.32 29.04 11.92
N PRO A 190 -32.70 28.23 10.91
CA PRO A 190 -33.69 27.18 11.11
C PRO A 190 -33.20 26.23 12.22
N VAL A 191 -34.13 25.51 12.87
CA VAL A 191 -33.90 24.64 14.06
C VAL A 191 -32.57 23.86 14.00
N CYS A 192 -31.49 24.49 14.47
CA CYS A 192 -30.13 24.00 14.35
C CYS A 192 -29.36 24.32 15.64
N GLU A 193 -29.21 23.31 16.49
CA GLU A 193 -28.61 23.45 17.82
C GLU A 193 -27.12 23.83 17.78
N ARG A 194 -26.43 23.52 16.68
CA ARG A 194 -24.98 23.74 16.53
C ARG A 194 -24.59 24.92 15.65
N CYS A 195 -25.53 25.55 14.94
CA CYS A 195 -25.24 26.59 13.95
C CYS A 195 -24.52 27.80 14.57
N HIS A 196 -25.01 28.32 15.69
CA HIS A 196 -24.38 29.44 16.39
C HIS A 196 -22.99 29.13 16.98
N ARG A 197 -22.66 27.84 17.14
CA ARG A 197 -21.36 27.36 17.65
C ARG A 197 -20.50 26.73 16.55
N ALA A 198 -20.94 26.79 15.29
CA ALA A 198 -20.25 26.12 14.20
C ALA A 198 -18.82 26.67 14.00
N THR A 199 -18.58 27.93 14.33
CA THR A 199 -17.26 28.56 14.24
C THR A 199 -16.83 29.25 15.54
N SER A 200 -17.36 28.81 16.69
CA SER A 200 -17.01 29.41 17.99
C SER A 200 -15.59 29.13 18.44
N SER A 201 -14.98 28.04 17.94
CA SER A 201 -13.58 27.70 18.18
C SER A 201 -12.95 27.12 16.91
N ILE A 202 -11.62 27.07 16.86
CA ILE A 202 -10.90 26.47 15.73
C ILE A 202 -11.31 24.99 15.56
N MET A 203 -11.52 24.26 16.66
CA MET A 203 -11.94 22.86 16.59
C MET A 203 -13.39 22.72 16.13
N ASP A 204 -14.29 23.59 16.57
CA ASP A 204 -15.68 23.60 16.08
C ASP A 204 -15.74 23.93 14.59
N ALA A 205 -14.95 24.91 14.14
CA ALA A 205 -14.84 25.29 12.73
C ALA A 205 -14.22 24.16 11.88
N ASN A 206 -13.18 23.48 12.39
CA ASN A 206 -12.63 22.28 11.76
C ASN A 206 -13.67 21.17 11.66
N LEU A 207 -14.46 20.94 12.71
CA LEU A 207 -15.53 19.95 12.69
C LEU A 207 -16.64 20.32 11.70
N PHE A 208 -17.01 21.60 11.61
CA PHE A 208 -17.96 22.11 10.61
C PHE A 208 -17.46 21.90 9.17
N LEU A 209 -16.20 22.24 8.89
CA LEU A 209 -15.57 22.02 7.59
C LEU A 209 -15.50 20.53 7.23
N PHE A 210 -15.14 19.69 8.21
CA PHE A 210 -15.13 18.24 8.03
C PHE A 210 -16.52 17.67 7.75
N GLN A 211 -17.55 18.07 8.49
CA GLN A 211 -18.93 17.62 8.26
C GLN A 211 -19.46 18.05 6.90
N THR A 212 -19.21 19.30 6.53
CA THR A 212 -19.62 19.86 5.25
C THR A 212 -19.00 19.09 4.07
N VAL A 213 -17.71 18.80 4.13
CA VAL A 213 -16.97 18.30 2.96
C VAL A 213 -16.84 16.77 2.93
N VAL A 214 -16.61 16.14 4.10
CA VAL A 214 -16.37 14.69 4.18
C VAL A 214 -17.67 13.93 4.43
N VAL A 215 -18.52 14.41 5.35
CA VAL A 215 -19.79 13.75 5.68
C VAL A 215 -20.89 14.11 4.67
N GLY A 216 -20.77 15.26 4.00
CA GLY A 216 -21.81 15.78 3.12
C GLY A 216 -23.04 16.24 3.90
N ASP A 217 -22.82 16.73 5.12
CA ASP A 217 -23.85 17.27 6.02
C ASP A 217 -24.39 18.62 5.50
N ASN A 218 -25.51 19.09 6.04
CA ASN A 218 -26.34 20.16 5.48
C ASN A 218 -25.70 21.57 5.55
N TRP A 219 -24.60 21.80 4.82
CA TRP A 219 -23.86 23.08 4.73
C TRP A 219 -24.76 24.29 4.49
N GLY A 220 -25.81 24.10 3.68
CA GLY A 220 -26.76 25.15 3.36
C GLY A 220 -27.48 25.73 4.58
N GLU A 221 -27.76 24.93 5.61
CA GLU A 221 -28.42 25.40 6.84
C GLU A 221 -27.54 26.34 7.65
N VAL A 222 -26.22 26.15 7.58
CA VAL A 222 -25.25 26.94 8.34
C VAL A 222 -24.76 28.13 7.51
N ALA A 223 -24.46 27.93 6.23
CA ALA A 223 -23.84 28.94 5.38
C ALA A 223 -24.83 29.91 4.73
N LEU A 224 -26.01 29.45 4.28
CA LEU A 224 -26.95 30.31 3.54
C LEU A 224 -27.54 31.45 4.38
N PRO A 225 -27.94 31.25 5.66
CA PRO A 225 -28.43 32.35 6.48
C PRO A 225 -27.42 33.49 6.63
N VAL A 226 -26.13 33.17 6.74
CA VAL A 226 -25.08 34.20 6.81
C VAL A 226 -24.78 34.82 5.46
N ILE A 227 -24.80 34.06 4.37
CA ILE A 227 -24.62 34.63 3.02
C ILE A 227 -25.76 35.58 2.67
N ASN A 228 -27.00 35.23 3.03
CA ASN A 228 -28.17 36.06 2.74
C ASN A 228 -28.14 37.40 3.49
N ASN A 229 -27.71 37.40 4.76
CA ASN A 229 -27.60 38.61 5.57
C ASN A 229 -26.30 39.39 5.30
N PHE A 230 -25.20 38.68 5.02
CA PHE A 230 -23.88 39.25 4.75
C PHE A 230 -23.28 38.65 3.48
N PRO A 231 -23.65 39.16 2.28
CA PRO A 231 -23.22 38.57 1.00
C PRO A 231 -21.70 38.49 0.81
N GLY A 232 -20.92 39.37 1.44
CA GLY A 232 -19.46 39.33 1.41
C GLY A 232 -18.85 38.06 2.04
N SER A 233 -19.56 37.41 2.95
CA SER A 233 -19.14 36.14 3.58
C SER A 233 -19.08 34.98 2.58
N ALA A 234 -19.81 35.07 1.46
CA ALA A 234 -19.88 34.03 0.44
C ALA A 234 -18.50 33.70 -0.15
N ALA A 235 -17.64 34.71 -0.35
CA ALA A 235 -16.31 34.51 -0.89
C ALA A 235 -15.47 33.56 0.00
N LEU A 236 -15.56 33.73 1.32
CA LEU A 236 -14.83 32.92 2.28
C LEU A 236 -15.47 31.53 2.48
N LEU A 237 -16.80 31.46 2.60
CA LEU A 237 -17.53 30.20 2.80
C LEU A 237 -17.47 29.28 1.57
N ILE A 238 -17.72 29.82 0.37
CA ILE A 238 -17.65 29.07 -0.89
C ILE A 238 -16.19 28.79 -1.26
N GLY A 239 -15.29 29.76 -1.06
CA GLY A 239 -13.86 29.58 -1.33
C GLY A 239 -13.24 28.47 -0.48
N ALA A 240 -13.56 28.42 0.82
CA ALA A 240 -13.15 27.33 1.70
C ALA A 240 -13.72 25.98 1.24
N TYR A 241 -15.03 25.94 0.93
CA TYR A 241 -15.69 24.73 0.44
C TYR A 241 -15.00 24.17 -0.81
N LEU A 242 -14.80 25.01 -1.84
CA LEU A 242 -14.14 24.61 -3.07
C LEU A 242 -12.70 24.14 -2.83
N THR A 243 -11.94 24.90 -2.03
CA THR A 243 -10.53 24.57 -1.75
C THR A 243 -10.39 23.21 -1.06
N ILE A 244 -11.26 22.90 -0.09
CA ILE A 244 -11.21 21.64 0.64
C ILE A 244 -11.76 20.49 -0.23
N VAL A 245 -12.79 20.71 -1.04
CA VAL A 245 -13.29 19.73 -2.02
C VAL A 245 -12.19 19.35 -3.02
N PHE A 246 -11.50 20.35 -3.61
CA PHE A 246 -10.35 20.08 -4.48
C PHE A 246 -9.19 19.43 -3.73
N GLY A 247 -8.96 19.81 -2.46
CA GLY A 247 -7.99 19.14 -1.59
C GLY A 247 -8.31 17.66 -1.34
N LEU A 248 -9.59 17.33 -1.15
CA LEU A 248 -10.07 15.95 -0.98
C LEU A 248 -9.97 15.16 -2.29
N LEU A 249 -10.29 15.77 -3.43
CA LEU A 249 -10.07 15.14 -4.74
C LEU A 249 -8.59 14.82 -4.95
N ASN A 250 -7.68 15.72 -4.56
CA ASN A 250 -6.24 15.47 -4.61
C ASN A 250 -5.82 14.32 -3.68
N LEU A 251 -6.45 14.17 -2.50
CA LEU A 251 -6.26 12.99 -1.64
C LEU A 251 -6.71 11.70 -2.33
N ILE A 252 -7.88 11.69 -2.96
CA ILE A 252 -8.38 10.52 -3.70
C ILE A 252 -7.43 10.14 -4.85
N ILE A 253 -6.97 11.13 -5.62
CA ILE A 253 -6.01 10.92 -6.69
C ILE A 253 -4.72 10.31 -6.15
N ALA A 254 -4.20 10.80 -5.01
CA ALA A 254 -2.99 10.23 -4.40
C ALA A 254 -3.15 8.73 -4.07
N VAL A 255 -4.30 8.31 -3.54
CA VAL A 255 -4.59 6.90 -3.25
C VAL A 255 -4.66 6.06 -4.51
N VAL A 256 -5.35 6.56 -5.53
CA VAL A 256 -5.49 5.86 -6.81
C VAL A 256 -4.14 5.71 -7.49
N VAL A 257 -3.31 6.77 -7.48
CA VAL A 257 -1.95 6.74 -8.04
C VAL A 257 -1.08 5.74 -7.29
N ASN A 258 -1.09 5.73 -5.96
CA ASN A 258 -0.31 4.76 -5.19
C ASN A 258 -0.77 3.31 -5.46
N SER A 259 -2.08 3.08 -5.55
CA SER A 259 -2.63 1.76 -5.89
C SER A 259 -2.16 1.29 -7.26
N PHE A 260 -2.17 2.20 -8.24
CA PHE A 260 -1.71 1.91 -9.60
C PHE A 260 -0.19 1.67 -9.66
N GLN A 261 0.61 2.48 -8.97
CA GLN A 261 2.06 2.31 -8.88
C GLN A 261 2.44 0.96 -8.24
N ASN A 262 1.71 0.51 -7.22
CA ASN A 262 1.96 -0.78 -6.59
C ASN A 262 1.67 -1.96 -7.52
N ILE A 263 0.63 -1.87 -8.35
CA ILE A 263 0.33 -2.88 -9.37
C ILE A 263 1.45 -2.93 -10.41
N GLN A 264 1.84 -1.77 -10.95
CA GLN A 264 2.91 -1.69 -11.95
C GLN A 264 4.25 -2.21 -11.42
N GLN A 265 4.65 -1.81 -10.21
CA GLN A 265 5.90 -2.29 -9.61
C GLN A 265 5.88 -3.80 -9.35
N GLY A 266 4.72 -4.36 -8.97
CA GLY A 266 4.54 -5.79 -8.83
C GLY A 266 4.70 -6.54 -10.15
N GLU A 267 4.01 -6.08 -11.20
CA GLU A 267 4.09 -6.66 -12.55
C GLU A 267 5.50 -6.56 -13.13
N GLU A 268 6.18 -5.42 -12.99
CA GLU A 268 7.56 -5.25 -13.46
C GLU A 268 8.54 -6.15 -12.71
N ALA A 269 8.38 -6.31 -11.39
CA ALA A 269 9.24 -7.19 -10.60
C ALA A 269 9.05 -8.66 -11.00
N ASP A 270 7.80 -9.10 -11.18
CA ASP A 270 7.47 -10.46 -11.61
C ASP A 270 7.98 -10.74 -13.03
N GLU A 271 7.86 -9.77 -13.95
CA GLU A 271 8.41 -9.86 -15.31
C GLU A 271 9.94 -10.00 -15.28
N LEU A 272 10.62 -9.20 -14.43
CA LEU A 272 12.08 -9.27 -14.27
C LEU A 272 12.53 -10.61 -13.68
N GLU A 273 11.85 -11.14 -12.67
CA GLU A 273 12.16 -12.44 -12.05
C GLU A 273 11.95 -13.60 -13.03
N ALA A 274 10.85 -13.58 -13.79
CA ALA A 274 10.59 -14.55 -14.84
C ALA A 274 11.66 -14.51 -15.95
N ASP A 275 12.07 -13.31 -16.36
CA ASP A 275 13.14 -13.11 -17.33
C ASP A 275 14.50 -13.59 -16.81
N GLU A 276 14.78 -13.44 -15.51
CA GLU A 276 15.99 -14.00 -14.87
C GLU A 276 16.05 -15.50 -15.05
N THR A 277 14.93 -16.13 -14.70
CA THR A 277 14.82 -17.58 -14.60
C THR A 277 14.91 -18.20 -15.99
N SER A 278 14.31 -17.55 -16.98
CA SER A 278 14.42 -17.93 -18.39
C SER A 278 15.86 -17.86 -18.89
N LEU A 279 16.55 -16.73 -18.67
CA LEU A 279 17.95 -16.56 -19.11
C LEU A 279 18.91 -17.50 -18.41
N GLN A 280 18.68 -17.82 -17.13
CA GLN A 280 19.47 -18.82 -16.41
C GLN A 280 19.29 -20.22 -16.98
N LYS A 281 18.06 -20.61 -17.37
CA LYS A 281 17.81 -21.89 -18.04
C LYS A 281 18.53 -21.97 -19.38
N ILE A 282 18.41 -20.92 -20.20
CA ILE A 282 19.11 -20.84 -21.48
C ILE A 282 20.63 -20.97 -21.29
N PHE A 283 21.20 -20.29 -20.29
CA PHE A 283 22.62 -20.39 -19.99
C PHE A 283 23.04 -21.83 -19.64
N GLN A 284 22.25 -22.53 -18.81
CA GLN A 284 22.53 -23.92 -18.41
C GLN A 284 22.44 -24.89 -19.59
N GLU A 285 21.55 -24.66 -20.56
CA GLU A 285 21.43 -25.51 -21.73
C GLU A 285 22.55 -25.32 -22.75
N ILE A 286 23.15 -24.13 -22.81
CA ILE A 286 24.29 -23.82 -23.68
C ILE A 286 25.62 -24.21 -23.02
N ASP A 287 25.68 -24.22 -21.69
CA ASP A 287 26.84 -24.68 -20.92
C ASP A 287 26.94 -26.21 -20.94
N VAL A 288 27.37 -26.76 -22.09
CA VAL A 288 27.58 -28.19 -22.30
C VAL A 288 28.61 -28.78 -21.32
N GLN A 289 29.56 -27.95 -20.85
CA GLN A 289 30.66 -28.38 -19.98
C GLN A 289 30.28 -28.34 -18.50
N GLY A 290 29.26 -27.56 -18.13
CA GLY A 290 28.77 -27.41 -16.76
C GLY A 290 29.78 -26.73 -15.83
N ASP A 291 30.75 -25.99 -16.38
CA ASP A 291 31.77 -25.29 -15.61
C ASP A 291 31.32 -23.88 -15.17
N GLY A 292 30.10 -23.48 -15.55
CA GLY A 292 29.50 -22.20 -15.26
C GLY A 292 30.04 -21.06 -16.11
N LYS A 293 30.74 -21.36 -17.22
CA LYS A 293 31.39 -20.38 -18.09
C LYS A 293 31.15 -20.71 -19.56
N LEU A 294 30.86 -19.68 -20.35
CA LEU A 294 30.71 -19.80 -21.80
C LEU A 294 31.91 -19.15 -22.50
N ASN A 295 32.63 -19.93 -23.30
CA ASN A 295 33.58 -19.41 -24.28
C ASN A 295 32.84 -18.98 -25.57
N TYR A 296 33.55 -18.33 -26.49
CA TYR A 296 32.93 -17.82 -27.73
C TYR A 296 32.36 -18.93 -28.63
N GLU A 297 33.03 -20.08 -28.69
CA GLU A 297 32.59 -21.21 -29.53
C GLU A 297 31.29 -21.83 -29.03
N ASN A 298 31.21 -22.12 -27.71
CA ASN A 298 30.01 -22.64 -27.06
C ASN A 298 28.85 -21.63 -27.16
N PHE A 299 29.15 -20.33 -27.05
CA PHE A 299 28.15 -19.27 -27.22
C PHE A 299 27.58 -19.24 -28.66
N LEU A 300 28.44 -19.35 -29.67
CA LEU A 300 28.04 -19.38 -31.08
C LEU A 300 27.27 -20.66 -31.42
N GLU A 301 27.72 -21.80 -30.90
CA GLU A 301 27.04 -23.09 -31.04
C GLU A 301 25.66 -23.06 -30.36
N GLY A 302 25.57 -22.50 -29.17
CA GLY A 302 24.32 -22.23 -28.49
C GLY A 302 23.36 -21.40 -29.34
N ALA A 303 23.85 -20.31 -29.95
CA ALA A 303 23.02 -19.43 -30.79
C ALA A 303 22.49 -20.16 -32.05
N ALA A 304 23.20 -21.18 -32.52
CA ALA A 304 22.79 -21.97 -33.68
C ALA A 304 21.86 -23.15 -33.33
N LYS A 305 22.15 -23.86 -32.23
CA LYS A 305 21.53 -25.14 -31.88
C LYS A 305 20.43 -25.04 -30.83
N ASN A 306 20.51 -24.10 -29.89
CA ASN A 306 19.51 -23.95 -28.84
C ASN A 306 18.33 -23.11 -29.35
N PRO A 307 17.11 -23.67 -29.45
CA PRO A 307 15.96 -22.96 -30.01
C PRO A 307 15.52 -21.78 -29.14
N ASP A 308 15.64 -21.88 -27.81
CA ASP A 308 15.24 -20.83 -26.87
C ASP A 308 16.20 -19.65 -26.92
N PHE A 309 17.51 -19.91 -27.01
CA PHE A 309 18.51 -18.87 -27.19
C PHE A 309 18.39 -18.17 -28.55
N LYS A 310 18.20 -18.96 -29.61
CA LYS A 310 17.96 -18.43 -30.96
C LYS A 310 16.68 -17.59 -31.03
N GLY A 311 15.61 -18.05 -30.39
CA GLY A 311 14.36 -17.31 -30.25
C GLY A 311 14.56 -15.99 -29.50
N ARG A 312 15.35 -16.02 -28.41
CA ARG A 312 15.68 -14.81 -27.64
C ARG A 312 16.52 -13.80 -28.41
N LEU A 313 17.53 -14.24 -29.15
CA LEU A 313 18.33 -13.38 -30.03
C LEU A 313 17.48 -12.79 -31.16
N GLY A 314 16.52 -13.57 -31.69
CA GLY A 314 15.55 -13.12 -32.68
C GLY A 314 14.63 -12.01 -32.15
N LEU A 315 14.13 -12.14 -30.91
CA LEU A 315 13.33 -11.08 -30.26
C LEU A 315 14.12 -9.78 -30.07
N LEU A 316 15.44 -9.88 -29.85
CA LEU A 316 16.34 -8.74 -29.71
C LEU A 316 16.86 -8.20 -31.07
N ASN A 317 16.44 -8.80 -32.18
CA ASN A 317 16.88 -8.47 -33.54
C ASN A 317 18.42 -8.53 -33.71
N ILE A 318 19.07 -9.46 -33.02
CA ILE A 318 20.52 -9.66 -33.09
C ILE A 318 20.82 -10.68 -34.19
N LYS A 319 21.60 -10.28 -35.19
CA LYS A 319 21.99 -11.17 -36.28
C LYS A 319 23.24 -11.97 -35.91
N GLN A 320 23.51 -12.99 -36.71
CA GLN A 320 24.67 -13.85 -36.53
C GLN A 320 26.00 -13.07 -36.61
N ASP A 321 26.03 -12.03 -37.46
CA ASP A 321 27.19 -11.13 -37.62
C ASP A 321 27.47 -10.30 -36.36
N ASP A 322 26.44 -10.01 -35.57
CA ASP A 322 26.51 -9.16 -34.37
C ASP A 322 26.88 -9.96 -33.10
N LEU A 323 26.92 -11.29 -33.18
CA LEU A 323 27.18 -12.17 -32.03
C LEU A 323 28.58 -11.94 -31.43
N ARG A 324 29.54 -11.59 -32.27
CA ARG A 324 30.91 -11.30 -31.83
C ARG A 324 30.98 -10.05 -30.96
N ASP A 325 30.28 -9.00 -31.37
CA ASP A 325 30.21 -7.74 -30.63
C ASP A 325 29.39 -7.91 -29.34
N LEU A 326 28.33 -8.72 -29.40
CA LEU A 326 27.54 -9.07 -28.22
C LEU A 326 28.39 -9.81 -27.17
N PHE A 327 29.18 -10.79 -27.59
CA PHE A 327 30.07 -11.56 -26.71
C PHE A 327 31.12 -10.65 -26.05
N GLN A 328 31.75 -9.76 -26.83
CA GLN A 328 32.73 -8.80 -26.29
C GLN A 328 32.11 -7.83 -25.29
N ARG A 329 30.85 -7.43 -25.48
CA ARG A 329 30.13 -6.59 -24.50
C ARG A 329 29.79 -7.34 -23.20
N MET A 330 29.64 -8.66 -23.27
CA MET A 330 29.41 -9.51 -22.09
C MET A 330 30.70 -9.78 -21.30
N ASP A 331 31.83 -9.93 -22.00
CA ASP A 331 33.14 -10.17 -21.40
C ASP A 331 33.80 -8.87 -20.91
N VAL A 332 33.25 -8.32 -19.84
CA VAL A 332 33.78 -7.08 -19.20
C VAL A 332 35.20 -7.28 -18.65
N ASP A 333 35.55 -8.51 -18.27
CA ASP A 333 36.84 -8.83 -17.65
C ASP A 333 37.94 -9.17 -18.67
N GLY A 334 37.60 -9.25 -19.96
CA GLY A 334 38.53 -9.61 -21.04
C GLY A 334 39.10 -11.02 -20.94
N LYS A 335 38.40 -11.93 -20.24
CA LYS A 335 38.85 -13.30 -19.97
C LYS A 335 38.42 -14.30 -21.05
N GLN A 336 37.71 -13.83 -22.08
CA GLN A 336 37.06 -14.62 -23.12
C GLN A 336 36.08 -15.68 -22.58
N LEU A 337 35.56 -15.45 -21.38
CA LEU A 337 34.68 -16.36 -20.65
C LEU A 337 33.57 -15.55 -20.00
N ILE A 338 32.33 -15.91 -20.30
CA ILE A 338 31.14 -15.23 -19.79
C ILE A 338 30.51 -16.11 -18.71
N ASN A 339 30.25 -15.54 -17.54
CA ASN A 339 29.47 -16.19 -16.49
C ASN A 339 27.96 -15.91 -16.63
N ALA A 340 27.13 -16.68 -15.93
CA ALA A 340 25.67 -16.55 -15.99
C ALA A 340 25.14 -15.16 -15.64
N GLN A 341 25.82 -14.43 -14.73
CA GLN A 341 25.43 -13.07 -14.36
C GLN A 341 25.76 -12.04 -15.45
N GLN A 342 26.89 -12.18 -16.13
CA GLN A 342 27.29 -11.33 -17.26
C GLN A 342 26.36 -11.56 -18.45
N PHE A 343 26.07 -12.83 -18.76
CA PHE A 343 25.13 -13.23 -19.80
C PHE A 343 23.74 -12.63 -19.59
N SER A 344 23.13 -12.84 -18.42
CA SER A 344 21.78 -12.34 -18.13
C SER A 344 21.72 -10.81 -18.07
N ARG A 345 22.74 -10.15 -17.50
CA ARG A 345 22.80 -8.69 -17.38
C ARG A 345 22.80 -8.00 -18.73
N VAL A 346 23.60 -8.47 -19.69
CA VAL A 346 23.67 -7.84 -21.02
C VAL A 346 22.43 -8.15 -21.85
N LEU A 347 21.92 -9.38 -21.84
CA LEU A 347 20.68 -9.69 -22.58
C LEU A 347 19.47 -8.90 -22.05
N ARG A 348 19.44 -8.62 -20.74
CA ARG A 348 18.43 -7.74 -20.12
C ARG A 348 18.59 -6.28 -20.52
N SER A 349 19.82 -5.78 -20.65
CA SER A 349 20.04 -4.38 -21.05
C SER A 349 19.56 -4.12 -22.47
N TYR A 350 19.69 -5.09 -23.37
CA TYR A 350 19.08 -5.04 -24.71
C TYR A 350 17.56 -5.05 -24.67
N ASN A 351 16.95 -5.88 -23.82
CA ASN A 351 15.49 -5.94 -23.69
C ASN A 351 14.89 -4.61 -23.16
N ARG A 352 15.58 -3.93 -22.24
CA ARG A 352 15.18 -2.57 -21.80
C ARG A 352 15.30 -1.53 -22.90
N HIS A 353 16.36 -1.58 -23.72
CA HIS A 353 16.53 -0.66 -24.83
C HIS A 353 15.45 -0.83 -25.91
N GLY A 354 14.95 -2.06 -26.14
CA GLY A 354 13.79 -2.31 -27.00
C GLY A 354 12.50 -1.60 -26.54
N LYS A 355 12.19 -1.60 -25.22
CA LYS A 355 11.07 -0.82 -24.66
C LYS A 355 11.24 0.69 -24.92
N TYR A 356 12.46 1.24 -24.78
CA TYR A 356 12.74 2.65 -25.09
C TYR A 356 12.77 2.95 -26.60
N ASP A 357 13.16 2.01 -27.45
CA ASP A 357 13.13 2.18 -28.90
C ASP A 357 11.71 2.10 -29.47
N ILE A 358 10.78 1.37 -28.84
CA ILE A 358 9.35 1.42 -29.17
C ILE A 358 8.78 2.80 -28.82
N VAL A 359 9.07 3.33 -27.62
CA VAL A 359 8.66 4.70 -27.24
C VAL A 359 9.28 5.73 -28.18
N ARG A 360 10.55 5.56 -28.57
CA ARG A 360 11.23 6.41 -29.56
C ARG A 360 10.61 6.25 -30.96
N CYS A 361 10.13 5.06 -31.32
CA CYS A 361 9.45 4.81 -32.60
C CYS A 361 8.07 5.46 -32.64
N ILE A 362 7.31 5.41 -31.52
CA ILE A 362 6.03 6.09 -31.35
C ILE A 362 6.21 7.61 -31.42
N LEU A 363 7.18 8.17 -30.69
CA LEU A 363 7.50 9.60 -30.75
C LEU A 363 7.91 10.04 -32.17
N ARG A 364 8.67 9.21 -32.88
CA ARG A 364 9.08 9.46 -34.27
C ARG A 364 7.90 9.35 -35.26
N GLN A 365 6.85 8.62 -34.91
CA GLN A 365 5.62 8.51 -35.70
C GLN A 365 4.76 9.78 -35.58
N GLU A 366 4.66 10.35 -34.38
CA GLU A 366 3.99 11.64 -34.15
C GLU A 366 4.70 12.78 -34.88
N ASP A 367 6.03 12.84 -34.81
CA ASP A 367 6.83 13.82 -35.56
C ASP A 367 6.63 13.70 -37.09
N LEU A 368 6.52 12.46 -37.60
CA LEU A 368 6.26 12.20 -39.01
C LEU A 368 4.85 12.63 -39.43
N ALA A 369 3.85 12.38 -38.58
CA ALA A 369 2.46 12.76 -38.83
C ALA A 369 2.30 14.30 -38.89
N VAL A 370 2.93 15.02 -37.97
CA VAL A 370 2.95 16.49 -37.96
C VAL A 370 3.66 17.03 -39.21
N ALA A 371 4.77 16.42 -39.62
CA ALA A 371 5.49 16.81 -40.83
C ALA A 371 4.67 16.58 -42.11
N ILE A 372 3.93 15.48 -42.20
CA ILE A 372 3.04 15.15 -43.31
C ILE A 372 1.89 16.15 -43.39
N ASP A 373 1.22 16.46 -42.26
CA ASP A 373 0.08 17.38 -42.22
C ASP A 373 0.49 18.82 -42.59
N THR A 374 1.64 19.26 -42.09
CA THR A 374 2.24 20.56 -42.48
C THR A 374 2.61 20.59 -43.95
N GLY A 375 3.09 19.47 -44.50
CA GLY A 375 3.43 19.32 -45.92
C GLY A 375 2.20 19.38 -46.82
N PHE A 376 1.12 18.69 -46.45
CA PHE A 376 -0.16 18.70 -47.18
C PHE A 376 -0.83 20.07 -47.14
N SER A 377 -0.78 20.77 -46.01
CA SER A 377 -1.32 22.13 -45.89
C SER A 377 -0.62 23.09 -46.85
N ARG A 378 0.73 23.05 -46.92
CA ARG A 378 1.50 23.88 -47.86
C ARG A 378 1.25 23.53 -49.33
N LEU A 379 1.00 22.26 -49.63
CA LEU A 379 0.65 21.81 -50.98
C LEU A 379 -0.74 22.33 -51.37
N THR A 380 -1.70 22.27 -50.46
CA THR A 380 -3.06 22.79 -50.67
C THR A 380 -3.04 24.30 -50.88
N ASP A 381 -2.34 25.06 -50.04
CA ASP A 381 -2.16 26.50 -50.21
C ASP A 381 -1.50 26.87 -51.55
N ARG A 382 -0.57 26.04 -52.04
CA ARG A 382 0.05 26.24 -53.36
C ARG A 382 -0.91 25.92 -54.50
N MET A 383 -1.71 24.88 -54.39
CA MET A 383 -2.73 24.56 -55.40
C MET A 383 -3.80 25.64 -55.47
N ASP A 384 -4.26 26.16 -54.33
CA ASP A 384 -5.26 27.23 -54.28
C ASP A 384 -4.71 28.54 -54.88
N ASN A 385 -3.45 28.88 -54.58
CA ASN A 385 -2.78 30.03 -55.20
C ASN A 385 -2.56 29.87 -56.72
N LEU A 386 -2.34 28.64 -57.21
CA LEU A 386 -2.22 28.36 -58.64
C LEU A 386 -3.58 28.38 -59.33
N SER A 387 -4.63 27.87 -58.68
CA SER A 387 -6.02 27.94 -59.16
C SER A 387 -6.48 29.39 -59.28
N TYR A 388 -6.18 30.23 -58.30
CA TYR A 388 -6.54 31.65 -58.32
C TYR A 388 -5.86 32.44 -59.45
N LYS A 389 -4.59 32.10 -59.78
CA LYS A 389 -3.88 32.68 -60.92
C LYS A 389 -4.38 32.18 -62.29
N GLY A 390 -4.99 31.00 -62.36
CA GLY A 390 -5.57 30.46 -63.59
C GLY A 390 -6.93 31.05 -63.97
N SER A 391 -7.67 31.60 -63.01
CA SER A 391 -8.99 32.23 -63.20
C SER A 391 -8.94 33.75 -63.49
N GLY A 392 -7.75 34.31 -63.70
CA GLY A 392 -7.51 35.75 -63.92
C GLY A 392 -7.08 36.14 -65.35
N CYS A 393 -7.39 35.32 -66.36
CA CYS A 393 -7.19 35.64 -67.78
C CYS A 393 -8.51 35.74 -68.52
#